data_AF-A0A8J7JSA1-F1
#
_entry.id   AF-A0A8J7JSA1-F1
#
_cell.length_a   1.000
_cell.length_b   1.000
_cell.length_c   1.000
_cell.angle_alpha   90.00
_cell.angle_beta   90.00
_cell.angle_gamma   90.00
#
_symmetry.space_group_name_H-M   'P 1'
#
loop_
_entity.id
_entity.type
_entity.pdbx_description
1 polymer ?
#
loop_
_entity_poly.entity_id
_entity_poly.type
_entity_poly.pdbx_seq_one_letter_code
_entity_poly.pdbx_strand_id
1 'polypeptide(L)'
;MIEEKIHTRSKLYHARGGDARIFGEDSDIRRKMDERKALERFAHTWHNALEPEIRKAPIITTEEAKELLEGKQKEYVINSFQFRQFSLHNVVFIARLNSEGREDGVCDQLWSLGVHRDNTRLCIYFSKIEEKDRFEEIAKQLLFDDSRDLALNLIMDFVDKFSKQEGRR
;
A
#
# COMPACT_ATOMS: atom_id res chain seq x y z
N MET A 1 2.57 -6.27 21.90
CA MET A 1 3.62 -6.35 20.87
C MET A 1 3.16 -7.34 19.82
N ILE A 2 3.27 -7.00 18.53
CA ILE A 2 2.95 -7.95 17.45
C ILE A 2 4.24 -8.74 17.11
N GLU A 3 4.22 -10.04 17.36
CA GLU A 3 5.35 -10.95 17.06
C GLU A 3 5.39 -11.26 15.55
N GLU A 4 6.58 -11.33 14.96
CA GLU A 4 6.78 -11.47 13.51
C GLU A 4 7.25 -12.88 13.09
N LYS A 5 6.30 -13.79 12.87
CA LYS A 5 6.56 -15.15 12.34
C LYS A 5 6.55 -15.24 10.82
N ILE A 6 6.94 -14.15 10.15
CA ILE A 6 7.05 -14.09 8.70
C ILE A 6 8.18 -15.01 8.23
N HIS A 7 7.92 -15.82 7.19
CA HIS A 7 8.92 -16.73 6.64
C HIS A 7 10.18 -15.98 6.16
N THR A 8 11.37 -16.53 6.43
CA THR A 8 12.68 -15.91 6.11
C THR A 8 12.77 -15.42 4.68
N ARG A 9 12.31 -16.22 3.70
CA ARG A 9 12.30 -15.83 2.29
C ARG A 9 11.51 -14.54 2.02
N SER A 10 10.40 -14.32 2.72
CA SER A 10 9.60 -13.09 2.61
C SER A 10 10.31 -11.91 3.28
N LYS A 11 10.91 -12.12 4.47
CA LYS A 11 11.76 -11.10 5.14
C LYS A 11 12.88 -10.62 4.21
N LEU A 12 13.58 -11.56 3.56
CA LEU A 12 14.65 -11.28 2.60
C LEU A 12 14.14 -10.56 1.34
N TYR A 13 12.98 -10.96 0.81
CA TYR A 13 12.37 -10.30 -0.34
C TYR A 13 12.11 -8.81 -0.06
N HIS A 14 11.51 -8.50 1.08
CA HIS A 14 11.24 -7.13 1.50
C HIS A 14 12.52 -6.31 1.70
N ALA A 15 13.47 -6.86 2.46
CA ALA A 15 14.72 -6.16 2.75
C ALA A 15 15.58 -5.92 1.51
N ARG A 16 15.63 -6.87 0.55
CA ARG A 16 16.51 -6.78 -0.63
C ARG A 16 15.87 -6.19 -1.88
N GLY A 17 14.60 -6.50 -2.13
CA GLY A 17 14.02 -6.43 -3.47
C GLY A 17 12.77 -5.56 -3.64
N GLY A 18 12.20 -5.03 -2.56
CA GLY A 18 10.94 -4.28 -2.63
C GLY A 18 11.12 -2.80 -2.99
N ASP A 19 10.20 -2.29 -3.82
CA ASP A 19 9.94 -0.85 -4.04
C ASP A 19 9.49 -0.11 -2.76
N ALA A 20 9.28 -0.87 -1.69
CA ALA A 20 9.11 -0.42 -0.33
C ALA A 20 10.37 0.32 0.16
N ARG A 21 10.41 1.64 -0.05
CA ARG A 21 11.45 2.56 0.45
C ARG A 21 11.62 2.55 1.96
N ILE A 22 10.63 2.04 2.70
CA ILE A 22 10.73 1.85 4.16
C ILE A 22 11.90 0.94 4.57
N PHE A 23 12.37 0.06 3.68
CA PHE A 23 13.57 -0.76 3.90
C PHE A 23 14.87 -0.08 3.43
N GLY A 24 14.83 1.21 3.10
CA GLY A 24 15.96 2.02 2.65
C GLY A 24 15.89 2.39 1.15
N GLU A 25 16.37 3.58 0.82
CA GLU A 25 16.40 4.10 -0.56
C GLU A 25 17.57 3.55 -1.40
N ASP A 26 18.50 2.84 -0.75
CA ASP A 26 19.71 2.23 -1.29
C ASP A 26 19.45 0.90 -2.01
N SER A 27 18.56 0.89 -3.00
CA SER A 27 18.07 -0.33 -3.67
C SER A 27 19.20 -1.20 -4.27
N ASP A 28 20.22 -0.59 -4.88
CA ASP A 28 21.36 -1.31 -5.47
C ASP A 28 22.25 -2.00 -4.42
N ILE A 29 22.36 -1.41 -3.23
CA ILE A 29 23.09 -1.98 -2.10
C ILE A 29 22.27 -3.09 -1.46
N ARG A 30 20.97 -2.85 -1.24
CA ARG A 30 20.00 -3.81 -0.69
C ARG A 30 19.97 -5.12 -1.47
N ARG A 31 19.96 -5.05 -2.80
CA ARG A 31 19.95 -6.24 -3.67
C ARG A 31 21.18 -7.15 -3.48
N LYS A 32 22.30 -6.58 -3.06
CA LYS A 32 23.58 -7.28 -2.85
C LYS A 32 23.83 -7.65 -1.38
N MET A 33 22.91 -7.34 -0.46
CA MET A 33 23.08 -7.65 0.95
C MET A 33 23.12 -9.16 1.18
N ASP A 34 24.08 -9.60 1.99
CA ASP A 34 24.09 -10.95 2.54
C ASP A 34 22.83 -11.20 3.40
N GLU A 35 22.56 -12.47 3.69
CA GLU A 35 21.31 -12.89 4.33
C GLU A 35 21.17 -12.30 5.73
N ARG A 36 22.27 -12.32 6.51
CA ARG A 36 22.29 -11.81 7.88
C ARG A 36 21.95 -10.32 7.91
N LYS A 37 22.59 -9.51 7.08
CA LYS A 37 22.32 -8.05 7.01
C LYS A 37 20.90 -7.75 6.56
N ALA A 38 20.36 -8.52 5.60
CA ALA A 38 19.00 -8.35 5.14
C ALA A 38 17.98 -8.67 6.26
N LEU A 39 18.22 -9.71 7.05
CA LEU A 39 17.37 -10.05 8.20
C LEU A 39 17.48 -9.03 9.33
N GLU A 40 18.69 -8.56 9.65
CA GLU A 40 18.90 -7.48 10.63
C GLU A 40 18.16 -6.20 10.24
N ARG A 41 18.25 -5.83 8.95
CA ARG A 41 17.52 -4.68 8.42
C ARG A 41 16.01 -4.88 8.49
N PHE A 42 15.51 -6.07 8.14
CA PHE A 42 14.08 -6.38 8.28
C PHE A 42 13.63 -6.23 9.74
N ALA A 43 14.35 -6.82 10.69
CA ALA A 43 14.03 -6.74 12.12
C ALA A 43 14.05 -5.30 12.64
N HIS A 44 15.04 -4.50 12.22
CA HIS A 44 15.11 -3.09 12.55
C HIS A 44 13.90 -2.31 12.01
N THR A 45 13.57 -2.48 10.72
CA THR A 45 12.39 -1.85 10.11
C THR A 45 11.09 -2.34 10.74
N TRP A 46 11.03 -3.61 11.14
CA TRP A 46 9.87 -4.19 11.82
C TRP A 46 9.55 -3.44 13.11
N HIS A 47 10.51 -3.41 14.04
CA HIS A 47 10.31 -2.80 15.36
C HIS A 47 10.09 -1.28 15.30
N ASN A 48 10.79 -0.59 14.40
CA ASN A 48 10.76 0.87 14.38
C ASN A 48 9.62 1.46 13.54
N ALA A 49 9.08 0.71 12.58
CA ALA A 49 8.15 1.28 11.61
C ALA A 49 6.95 0.38 11.28
N LEU A 50 7.13 -0.91 11.01
CA LEU A 50 6.01 -1.76 10.59
C LEU A 50 5.10 -2.13 11.76
N GLU A 51 5.64 -2.63 12.87
CA GLU A 51 4.83 -3.03 14.03
C GLU A 51 3.94 -1.90 14.57
N PRO A 52 4.46 -0.66 14.78
CA PRO A 52 3.62 0.44 15.25
C PRO A 52 2.47 0.77 14.31
N GLU A 53 2.70 0.70 12.99
CA GLU A 53 1.68 1.02 11.99
C GLU A 53 0.66 -0.10 11.86
N ILE A 54 1.06 -1.37 11.88
CA ILE A 54 0.14 -2.52 11.90
C ILE A 54 -0.80 -2.44 13.10
N ARG A 55 -0.31 -2.03 14.28
CA ARG A 55 -1.16 -1.92 15.49
C ARG A 55 -2.28 -0.89 15.34
N LYS A 56 -2.01 0.23 14.68
CA LYS A 56 -2.97 1.32 14.47
C LYS A 56 -3.85 1.12 13.24
N ALA A 57 -3.40 0.28 12.31
CA ALA A 57 -4.06 0.03 11.03
C ALA A 57 -5.48 -0.51 11.21
N PRO A 58 -6.45 -0.06 10.40
CA PRO A 58 -7.80 -0.61 10.42
C PRO A 58 -7.80 -2.11 10.03
N ILE A 59 -8.75 -2.83 10.60
CA ILE A 59 -9.07 -4.19 10.19
C ILE A 59 -9.87 -4.12 8.90
N ILE A 60 -9.46 -4.89 7.90
CA ILE A 60 -10.21 -5.06 6.65
C ILE A 60 -10.82 -6.45 6.59
N THR A 61 -11.90 -6.57 5.83
CA THR A 61 -12.59 -7.85 5.58
C THR A 61 -11.74 -8.79 4.74
N THR A 62 -12.08 -10.08 4.78
CA THR A 62 -11.41 -11.08 3.94
C THR A 62 -11.67 -10.80 2.46
N GLU A 63 -12.85 -10.32 2.12
CA GLU A 63 -13.28 -9.91 0.79
C GLU A 63 -12.42 -8.76 0.27
N GLU A 64 -12.29 -7.67 1.03
CA GLU A 64 -11.42 -6.54 0.70
C GLU A 64 -9.95 -6.98 0.51
N ALA A 65 -9.44 -7.84 1.41
CA ALA A 65 -8.07 -8.37 1.28
C ALA A 65 -7.89 -9.20 0.00
N LYS A 66 -8.89 -9.99 -0.41
CA LYS A 66 -8.87 -10.75 -1.68
C LYS A 66 -8.96 -9.87 -2.91
N GLU A 67 -9.61 -8.72 -2.83
CA GLU A 67 -9.66 -7.76 -3.94
C GLU A 67 -8.32 -7.06 -4.14
N LEU A 68 -7.64 -6.71 -3.04
CA LEU A 68 -6.37 -5.99 -3.06
C LEU A 68 -5.16 -6.85 -3.46
N LEU A 69 -5.14 -8.12 -3.05
CA LEU A 69 -4.06 -9.07 -3.34
C LEU A 69 -4.22 -9.69 -4.73
N GLU A 70 -3.16 -10.25 -5.30
CA GLU A 70 -3.21 -10.89 -6.63
C GLU A 70 -2.52 -12.26 -6.69
N GLY A 71 -2.93 -13.05 -7.68
CA GLY A 71 -2.37 -14.37 -7.96
C GLY A 71 -2.41 -15.28 -6.73
N LYS A 72 -1.27 -15.94 -6.46
CA LYS A 72 -1.13 -16.90 -5.37
C LYS A 72 -1.36 -16.32 -3.98
N GLN A 73 -1.25 -15.00 -3.80
CA GLN A 73 -1.47 -14.37 -2.49
C GLN A 73 -2.92 -14.53 -2.03
N LYS A 74 -3.88 -14.51 -2.96
CA LYS A 74 -5.32 -14.68 -2.66
C LYS A 74 -5.63 -16.00 -1.97
N GLU A 75 -4.87 -17.05 -2.27
CA GLU A 75 -5.03 -18.39 -1.67
C GLU A 75 -4.75 -18.39 -0.16
N TYR A 76 -4.01 -17.40 0.34
CA TYR A 76 -3.65 -17.28 1.75
C TYR A 76 -4.61 -16.37 2.54
N VAL A 77 -5.63 -15.82 1.89
CA VAL A 77 -6.66 -14.96 2.50
C VAL A 77 -7.84 -15.82 2.98
N ILE A 78 -7.77 -16.26 4.23
CA ILE A 78 -8.69 -17.20 4.86
C ILE A 78 -9.41 -16.50 6.02
N ASN A 79 -10.72 -16.75 6.18
CA ASN A 79 -11.60 -16.09 7.16
C ASN A 79 -11.16 -16.27 8.64
N SER A 80 -10.35 -17.29 8.92
CA SER A 80 -9.80 -17.56 10.25
C SER A 80 -8.61 -16.66 10.61
N PHE A 81 -8.33 -15.62 9.82
CA PHE A 81 -7.27 -14.67 10.07
C PHE A 81 -7.83 -13.25 10.03
N GLN A 82 -7.15 -12.36 10.74
CA GLN A 82 -7.42 -10.95 10.69
C GLN A 82 -6.46 -10.29 9.68
N PHE A 83 -6.97 -9.36 8.89
CA PHE A 83 -6.17 -8.60 7.93
C PHE A 83 -6.17 -7.13 8.33
N ARG A 84 -5.00 -6.49 8.26
CA ARG A 84 -4.87 -5.05 8.48
C ARG A 84 -4.18 -4.40 7.29
N GLN A 85 -4.73 -3.29 6.83
CA GLN A 85 -4.19 -2.50 5.72
C GLN A 85 -3.62 -1.18 6.24
N PHE A 86 -2.42 -0.84 5.79
CA PHE A 86 -1.80 0.45 6.12
C PHE A 86 -0.90 0.93 4.99
N SER A 87 -0.68 2.24 4.95
CA SER A 87 0.21 2.89 3.99
C SER A 87 1.41 3.46 4.71
N LEU A 88 2.62 3.13 4.24
CA LEU A 88 3.86 3.61 4.84
C LEU A 88 4.88 3.92 3.74
N HIS A 89 5.41 5.15 3.74
CA HIS A 89 6.30 5.68 2.68
C HIS A 89 5.78 5.41 1.26
N ASN A 90 4.51 5.73 1.03
CA ASN A 90 3.81 5.54 -0.25
C ASN A 90 3.66 4.08 -0.68
N VAL A 91 3.88 3.09 0.18
CA VAL A 91 3.60 1.69 -0.14
C VAL A 91 2.48 1.18 0.73
N VAL A 92 1.50 0.53 0.12
CA VAL A 92 0.42 -0.14 0.85
C VAL A 92 0.87 -1.52 1.25
N PHE A 93 0.59 -1.85 2.50
CA PHE A 93 0.83 -3.14 3.08
C PHE A 93 -0.46 -3.79 3.52
N ILE A 94 -0.52 -5.11 3.38
CA ILE A 94 -1.50 -5.96 4.07
C ILE A 94 -0.72 -6.88 5.00
N ALA A 95 -1.04 -6.82 6.28
CA ALA A 95 -0.54 -7.74 7.29
C ALA A 95 -1.63 -8.76 7.64
N ARG A 96 -1.26 -10.04 7.65
CA ARG A 96 -2.10 -11.12 8.19
C ARG A 96 -1.73 -11.38 9.62
N LEU A 97 -2.72 -11.33 10.50
CA LEU A 97 -2.58 -11.60 11.92
C LEU A 97 -3.35 -12.86 12.29
N ASN A 98 -2.73 -13.72 13.10
CA ASN A 98 -3.35 -14.93 13.60
C ASN A 98 -4.57 -14.56 14.47
N SER A 99 -5.72 -15.16 14.18
CA SER A 99 -6.99 -14.89 14.84
C SER A 99 -6.97 -15.32 16.31
N GLU A 100 -6.68 -14.38 17.21
CA GLU A 100 -7.13 -14.47 18.61
C GLU A 100 -7.74 -13.16 19.13
N GLY A 101 -8.05 -12.19 18.27
CA GLY A 101 -8.76 -10.96 18.68
C GLY A 101 -8.07 -10.14 19.77
N ARG A 102 -6.78 -10.40 20.04
CA ARG A 102 -5.98 -9.63 21.00
C ARG A 102 -5.24 -8.52 20.26
N GLU A 103 -5.04 -7.40 20.94
CA GLU A 103 -4.17 -6.31 20.49
C GLU A 103 -2.71 -6.78 20.26
N ASP A 104 -2.36 -7.92 20.84
CA ASP A 104 -1.11 -8.64 20.68
C ASP A 104 -1.34 -9.87 19.80
N GLY A 105 -0.95 -9.76 18.53
CA GLY A 105 -1.10 -10.83 17.54
C GLY A 105 0.25 -11.32 17.01
N VAL A 106 0.22 -12.45 16.30
CA VAL A 106 1.36 -12.91 15.51
C VAL A 106 1.10 -12.53 14.06
N CYS A 107 2.02 -11.77 13.46
CA CYS A 107 2.03 -11.51 12.03
C CYS A 107 2.87 -12.56 11.32
N ASP A 108 2.24 -13.37 10.47
CA ASP A 108 2.90 -14.46 9.75
C ASP A 108 3.00 -14.22 8.23
N GLN A 109 2.26 -13.24 7.71
CA GLN A 109 2.37 -12.76 6.32
C GLN A 109 2.34 -11.23 6.26
N LEU A 110 3.20 -10.69 5.40
CA LEU A 110 3.23 -9.27 5.05
C LEU A 110 3.38 -9.14 3.53
N TRP A 111 2.41 -8.47 2.90
CA TRP A 111 2.41 -8.21 1.47
C TRP A 111 2.55 -6.72 1.21
N SER A 112 3.45 -6.34 0.31
CA SER A 112 3.56 -4.98 -0.22
C SER A 112 2.85 -4.92 -1.56
N LEU A 113 1.82 -4.08 -1.69
CA LEU A 113 0.99 -3.97 -2.90
C LEU A 113 1.54 -2.95 -3.92
N GLY A 114 2.61 -2.24 -3.56
CA GLY A 114 3.17 -1.15 -4.36
C GLY A 114 2.50 0.20 -4.11
N VAL A 115 2.94 1.21 -4.85
CA VAL A 115 2.53 2.63 -4.66
C VAL A 115 1.14 2.94 -5.20
N HIS A 116 0.68 2.12 -6.15
CA HIS A 116 -0.53 2.37 -6.95
C HIS A 116 -1.82 1.85 -6.33
N ARG A 117 -1.77 1.11 -5.21
CA ARG A 117 -2.94 0.45 -4.59
C ARG A 117 -3.44 1.12 -3.31
N ASP A 118 -2.99 2.34 -3.03
CA ASP A 118 -3.46 3.09 -1.88
C ASP A 118 -4.88 3.58 -2.13
N ASN A 119 -5.86 2.93 -1.49
CA ASN A 119 -7.28 3.30 -1.60
C ASN A 119 -7.60 4.65 -0.95
N THR A 120 -6.66 5.25 -0.21
CA THR A 120 -6.76 6.65 0.26
C THR A 120 -6.28 7.64 -0.80
N ARG A 121 -5.76 7.17 -1.94
CA ARG A 121 -5.20 8.00 -3.00
C ARG A 121 -5.95 7.81 -4.30
N LEU A 122 -6.29 8.93 -4.90
CA LEU A 122 -6.78 8.96 -6.26
C LEU A 122 -5.63 9.25 -7.22
N CYS A 123 -5.33 8.29 -8.08
CA CYS A 123 -4.26 8.41 -9.07
C CYS A 123 -4.87 8.61 -10.45
N ILE A 124 -4.42 9.66 -11.16
CA ILE A 124 -4.70 9.83 -12.58
C ILE A 124 -3.55 9.22 -13.37
N TYR A 125 -3.88 8.29 -14.27
CA TYR A 125 -2.92 7.63 -15.13
C TYR A 125 -3.03 8.16 -16.55
N PHE A 126 -1.88 8.54 -17.12
CA PHE A 126 -1.74 8.87 -18.53
C PHE A 126 -1.05 7.69 -19.21
N SER A 127 -1.61 7.22 -20.34
CA SER A 127 -1.07 6.07 -21.06
C SER A 127 0.21 6.43 -21.81
N LYS A 128 0.39 7.73 -22.10
CA LYS A 128 1.57 8.27 -22.77
C LYS A 128 2.01 9.59 -22.15
N ILE A 129 3.28 9.95 -22.33
CA ILE A 129 3.82 11.19 -21.79
C ILE A 129 3.15 12.41 -22.44
N GLU A 130 2.81 12.32 -23.72
CA GLU A 130 2.16 13.39 -24.47
C GLU A 130 0.76 13.70 -23.95
N GLU A 131 0.07 12.71 -23.37
CA GLU A 131 -1.24 12.92 -22.74
C GLU A 131 -1.11 13.69 -21.43
N LYS A 132 -0.07 13.38 -20.64
CA LYS A 132 0.26 14.13 -19.42
C LYS A 132 0.64 15.57 -19.75
N ASP A 133 1.51 15.77 -20.74
CA ASP A 133 1.96 17.11 -21.14
C ASP A 133 0.79 17.96 -21.66
N ARG A 134 -0.09 17.36 -22.46
CA ARG A 134 -1.31 18.03 -22.92
C ARG A 134 -2.24 18.40 -21.75
N PHE A 135 -2.35 17.54 -20.74
CA PHE A 135 -3.15 17.84 -19.55
C PHE A 135 -2.55 19.02 -18.75
N GLU A 136 -1.23 19.08 -18.62
CA GLU A 136 -0.53 20.21 -17.99
C GLU A 136 -0.71 21.51 -18.78
N GLU A 137 -0.70 21.45 -20.11
CA GLU A 137 -1.01 22.61 -20.97
C GLU A 137 -2.45 23.11 -20.78
N ILE A 138 -3.42 22.18 -20.70
CA ILE A 138 -4.82 22.53 -20.44
C ILE A 138 -4.96 23.20 -19.06
N ALA A 139 -4.29 22.69 -18.03
CA ALA A 139 -4.28 23.32 -16.72
C ALA A 139 -3.80 24.77 -16.77
N LYS A 140 -2.68 25.02 -17.46
CA LYS A 140 -2.16 26.38 -17.65
C LYS A 140 -3.12 27.28 -18.43
N GLN A 141 -3.75 26.77 -19.49
CA GLN A 141 -4.74 27.52 -20.27
C GLN A 141 -5.97 27.89 -19.44
N LEU A 142 -6.34 27.04 -18.49
CA LEU A 142 -7.43 27.27 -17.54
C LEU A 142 -6.98 28.05 -16.29
N LEU A 143 -5.77 28.62 -16.31
CA LEU A 143 -5.20 29.44 -15.24
C LEU A 143 -5.03 28.68 -13.90
N PHE A 144 -4.76 27.38 -13.97
CA PHE A 144 -4.31 26.61 -12.82
C PHE A 144 -2.78 26.62 -12.75
N ASP A 145 -2.25 26.95 -11.57
CA ASP A 145 -0.81 26.92 -11.29
C ASP A 145 -0.26 25.48 -11.17
N ASP A 146 -1.11 24.54 -10.74
CA ASP A 146 -0.79 23.12 -10.62
C ASP A 146 -1.85 22.27 -11.34
N SER A 147 -1.42 21.34 -12.21
CA SER A 147 -2.33 20.43 -12.90
C SER A 147 -3.07 19.49 -11.94
N ARG A 148 -2.54 19.27 -10.74
CA ARG A 148 -3.22 18.50 -9.67
C ARG A 148 -4.47 19.20 -9.13
N ASP A 149 -4.49 20.53 -9.14
CA ASP A 149 -5.67 21.29 -8.71
C ASP A 149 -6.79 21.20 -9.73
N LEU A 150 -6.46 21.27 -11.03
CA LEU A 150 -7.41 21.00 -12.11
C LEU A 150 -7.97 19.58 -11.99
N ALA A 151 -7.10 18.59 -11.81
CA ALA A 151 -7.48 17.20 -11.63
C ALA A 151 -8.47 17.01 -10.47
N LEU A 152 -8.13 17.55 -9.29
CA LEU A 152 -9.00 17.46 -8.12
C LEU A 152 -10.36 18.11 -8.38
N ASN A 153 -10.39 19.30 -8.98
CA ASN A 153 -11.65 19.98 -9.31
C ASN A 153 -12.52 19.17 -10.27
N LEU A 154 -11.94 18.57 -11.30
CA LEU A 154 -12.69 17.72 -12.24
C LEU A 154 -13.30 16.50 -11.56
N ILE A 155 -12.55 15.88 -10.65
CA ILE A 155 -13.02 14.73 -9.86
C ILE A 155 -14.13 15.15 -8.90
N MET A 156 -13.97 16.26 -8.19
CA MET A 156 -15.00 16.77 -7.26
C MET A 156 -16.29 17.13 -8.00
N ASP A 157 -16.19 17.81 -9.16
CA ASP A 157 -17.35 18.11 -10.00
C ASP A 157 -18.03 16.84 -10.54
N PHE A 158 -17.26 15.81 -10.90
CA PHE A 158 -17.79 14.51 -11.26
C PHE A 158 -18.54 13.87 -10.09
N VAL A 159 -17.93 13.78 -8.91
CA VAL A 159 -18.56 13.22 -7.71
C VAL A 159 -19.84 13.98 -7.35
N ASP A 160 -19.82 15.30 -7.37
CA ASP A 160 -20.99 16.14 -7.05
C ASP A 160 -22.15 15.97 -8.04
N LYS A 161 -21.84 15.77 -9.32
CA LYS A 161 -22.84 15.54 -10.37
C LYS A 161 -23.48 14.16 -10.28
N PHE A 162 -22.70 13.13 -9.96
CA PHE A 162 -23.17 11.74 -10.02
C PHE A 162 -23.62 11.18 -8.66
N SER A 163 -23.16 11.72 -7.54
CA SER A 163 -23.63 11.33 -6.18
C SER A 163 -25.11 11.64 -5.94
N LYS A 164 -25.68 12.63 -6.64
CA LYS A 164 -27.08 13.05 -6.49
C LYS A 164 -28.08 12.16 -7.24
N GLN A 165 -27.64 11.17 -8.03
CA GLN A 165 -28.54 10.31 -8.81
C GLN A 165 -29.05 9.07 -8.05
N GLU A 166 -28.55 8.75 -6.86
CA GLU A 166 -28.99 7.57 -6.09
C GLU A 166 -30.24 7.78 -5.22
N GLY A 167 -30.88 8.96 -5.27
CA GLY A 167 -32.09 9.28 -4.49
C GLY A 167 -33.43 9.11 -5.23
N ARG A 168 -33.45 8.54 -6.44
CA ARG A 168 -34.70 8.27 -7.19
C ARG A 168 -34.74 6.83 -7.67
N ARG A 169 -35.01 5.91 -6.74
CA ARG A 169 -35.62 4.61 -7.03
C ARG A 169 -36.70 4.33 -5.99
#